data_AF-A0A2V5LHI2-F1
#
_entry.id   AF-A0A2V5LHI2-F1
#
_cell.length_a   1.000
_cell.length_b   1.000
_cell.length_c   1.000
_cell.angle_alpha   90.00
_cell.angle_beta   90.00
_cell.angle_gamma   90.00
#
_symmetry.space_group_name_H-M   'P 1'
#
loop_
_entity.id
_entity.type
_entity.pdbx_description
1 polymer ?
#
loop_
_entity_poly.entity_id
_entity_poly.type
_entity_poly.pdbx_seq_one_letter_code
_entity_poly.pdbx_strand_id
1 'polypeptide(L)'
;MKLHPTGVVLWPDNKRVVVRPFISLDSTRVQDIIARALALSEPETEKQLLLVRADFDERHIDLDKSWLRHFEKVRPQIPAGERISEPRRLFIGALFSGEYALESAALFNPSIVPHPDQTRLGQGDLRFILSLRSTGEGHISSIQFRTGVIHHDHSIEIDKTTPFVTLPELNPKPTYHKRTFLDKLNEMGLENDWAASVMGRLGKTFLFDELDQSIQQAAPDEASAHTRDVQRTLECMHWLAESNYEIHFAPSSEISERIIFPVSRNESNGIED
;
A
#
# COMPACT_ATOMS: atom_id res chain seq x y z
N MET A 1 18.61 -35.64 -7.60
CA MET A 1 17.28 -35.12 -7.99
C MET A 1 17.41 -34.55 -9.40
N LYS A 2 16.63 -35.02 -10.37
CA LYS A 2 16.63 -34.46 -11.73
C LYS A 2 15.57 -33.37 -11.76
N LEU A 3 15.97 -32.12 -11.98
CA LEU A 3 15.05 -30.99 -12.10
C LEU A 3 14.48 -30.98 -13.52
N HIS A 4 13.15 -30.86 -13.61
CA HIS A 4 12.43 -30.70 -14.88
C HIS A 4 11.87 -29.27 -14.93
N PRO A 5 12.39 -28.39 -15.81
CA PRO A 5 11.85 -27.05 -15.97
C PRO A 5 10.38 -27.12 -16.41
N THR A 6 9.52 -26.32 -15.78
CA THR A 6 8.10 -26.24 -16.13
C THR A 6 7.86 -25.51 -17.45
N GLY A 7 8.85 -24.76 -17.94
CA GLY A 7 8.73 -23.92 -19.14
C GLY A 7 7.97 -22.62 -18.91
N VAL A 8 7.44 -22.39 -17.70
CA VAL A 8 6.73 -21.16 -17.32
C VAL A 8 7.73 -20.01 -17.22
N VAL A 9 7.47 -18.92 -17.94
CA VAL A 9 8.25 -17.67 -17.89
C VAL A 9 7.29 -16.51 -17.61
N LEU A 10 7.61 -15.71 -16.59
CA LEU A 10 6.84 -14.53 -16.22
C LEU A 10 7.60 -13.30 -16.69
N TRP A 11 6.99 -12.55 -17.61
CA TRP A 11 7.54 -11.29 -18.08
C TRP A 11 6.91 -10.12 -17.33
N PRO A 12 7.69 -9.07 -17.04
CA PRO A 12 7.14 -7.80 -16.58
C PRO A 12 6.29 -7.13 -17.69
N ASP A 13 5.15 -6.58 -17.33
CA ASP A 13 4.26 -5.77 -18.18
C ASP A 13 4.15 -4.32 -17.68
N ASN A 14 4.81 -3.41 -18.40
CA ASN A 14 4.81 -1.98 -18.07
C ASN A 14 3.45 -1.28 -18.28
N LYS A 15 2.46 -1.96 -18.84
CA LYS A 15 1.09 -1.44 -18.98
C LYS A 15 0.29 -1.56 -17.69
N ARG A 16 0.75 -2.39 -16.74
CA ARG A 16 0.12 -2.52 -15.42
C ARG A 16 0.51 -1.32 -14.57
N VAL A 17 -0.36 -0.32 -14.57
CA VAL A 17 -0.12 0.98 -13.96
C VAL A 17 -1.08 1.23 -12.80
N VAL A 18 -0.62 2.00 -11.81
CA VAL A 18 -1.45 2.49 -10.70
C VAL A 18 -1.47 4.01 -10.68
N VAL A 19 -2.63 4.61 -10.38
CA VAL A 19 -2.74 6.06 -10.19
C VAL A 19 -2.20 6.44 -8.81
N ARG A 20 -1.24 7.35 -8.80
CA ARG A 20 -0.58 7.86 -7.59
C ARG A 20 -0.66 9.39 -7.51
N PRO A 21 -0.53 9.97 -6.30
CA PRO A 21 -0.40 11.40 -6.17
C PRO A 21 0.91 11.87 -6.84
N PHE A 22 0.79 12.85 -7.72
CA PHE A 22 1.88 13.54 -8.37
C PHE A 22 1.80 15.03 -8.02
N ILE A 23 2.17 15.34 -6.79
CA ILE A 23 2.05 16.68 -6.20
C ILE A 23 3.47 17.25 -6.04
N SER A 24 3.69 18.46 -6.56
CA SER A 24 4.97 19.15 -6.39
C SER A 24 5.21 19.53 -4.93
N LEU A 25 6.46 19.44 -4.49
CA LEU A 25 6.88 19.97 -3.19
C LEU A 25 6.89 21.51 -3.16
N ASP A 26 6.90 22.15 -4.34
CA ASP A 26 6.78 23.60 -4.48
C ASP A 26 5.30 24.02 -4.37
N SER A 27 4.96 24.63 -3.23
CA SER A 27 3.59 25.08 -2.95
C SER A 27 3.12 26.16 -3.92
N THR A 28 4.00 27.02 -4.43
CA THR A 28 3.63 28.05 -5.41
C THR A 28 3.17 27.39 -6.70
N ARG A 29 3.90 26.37 -7.18
CA ARG A 29 3.52 25.61 -8.37
C ARG A 29 2.17 24.91 -8.20
N VAL A 30 1.90 24.34 -7.02
CA VAL A 30 0.61 23.69 -6.75
C VAL A 30 -0.52 24.73 -6.74
N GLN A 31 -0.33 25.88 -6.10
CA GLN A 31 -1.28 27.00 -6.11
C GLN A 31 -1.57 27.52 -7.52
N ASP A 32 -0.55 27.66 -8.37
CA ASP A 32 -0.71 28.13 -9.76
C ASP A 32 -1.51 27.13 -10.63
N ILE A 33 -1.34 25.82 -10.41
CA ILE A 33 -2.14 24.79 -11.08
C ILE A 33 -3.60 24.89 -10.62
N ILE A 34 -3.83 25.00 -9.30
CA ILE A 34 -5.17 25.13 -8.73
C ILE A 34 -5.86 26.40 -9.25
N ALA A 35 -5.19 27.55 -9.23
CA ALA A 35 -5.74 28.82 -9.69
C ALA A 35 -6.20 28.74 -11.15
N ARG A 36 -5.43 28.08 -12.03
CA ARG A 36 -5.81 27.85 -13.42
C ARG A 36 -7.03 26.93 -13.55
N ALA A 37 -7.14 25.89 -12.73
CA ALA A 37 -8.30 25.01 -12.71
C ALA A 37 -9.56 25.72 -12.18
N LEU A 38 -9.42 26.60 -11.18
CA LEU A 38 -10.51 27.42 -10.63
C LEU A 38 -10.98 28.51 -11.62
N ALA A 39 -10.08 29.01 -12.48
CA ALA A 39 -10.42 30.00 -13.50
C ALA A 39 -11.28 29.45 -14.66
N LEU A 40 -11.40 28.12 -14.79
CA LEU A 40 -12.27 27.50 -15.80
C LEU A 40 -13.74 27.59 -15.40
N SER A 41 -14.60 27.89 -16.38
CA SER A 41 -16.04 27.76 -16.23
C SER A 41 -16.43 26.28 -15.96
N GLU A 42 -17.64 26.05 -15.43
CA GLU A 42 -18.14 24.68 -15.22
C GLU A 42 -18.16 23.85 -16.53
N PRO A 43 -18.68 24.37 -17.67
CA PRO A 43 -18.68 23.59 -18.91
C PRO A 43 -17.27 23.28 -19.44
N GLU A 44 -16.30 24.18 -19.24
CA GLU A 44 -14.91 23.91 -19.60
C GLU A 44 -14.30 22.84 -18.71
N THR A 45 -14.59 22.88 -17.40
CA THR A 45 -14.13 21.88 -16.44
C THR A 45 -14.65 20.49 -16.79
N GLU A 46 -15.96 20.37 -17.07
CA GLU A 46 -16.56 19.10 -17.49
C GLU A 46 -15.94 18.58 -18.79
N LYS A 47 -15.73 19.45 -19.77
CA LYS A 47 -15.06 19.09 -21.02
C LYS A 47 -13.65 18.56 -20.78
N GLN A 48 -12.84 19.25 -19.96
CA GLN A 48 -11.47 18.81 -19.65
C GLN A 48 -11.47 17.49 -18.88
N LEU A 49 -12.37 17.33 -17.91
CA LEU A 49 -12.51 16.09 -17.15
C LEU A 49 -12.86 14.91 -18.05
N LEU A 50 -13.75 15.10 -19.04
CA LEU A 50 -14.09 14.05 -20.00
C LEU A 50 -12.90 13.63 -20.87
N LEU A 51 -12.09 14.59 -21.32
CA LEU A 51 -10.88 14.29 -22.09
C LEU A 51 -9.88 13.50 -21.26
N VAL A 52 -9.61 13.94 -20.03
CA VAL A 52 -8.71 13.22 -19.13
C VAL A 52 -9.27 11.84 -18.79
N ARG A 53 -10.59 11.68 -18.63
CA ARG A 53 -11.17 10.35 -18.40
C ARG A 53 -10.92 9.42 -19.60
N ALA A 54 -11.17 9.89 -20.81
CA ALA A 54 -10.98 9.09 -22.02
C ALA A 54 -9.54 8.58 -22.17
N ASP A 55 -8.54 9.34 -21.73
CA ASP A 55 -7.13 8.94 -21.79
C ASP A 55 -6.76 7.82 -20.77
N PHE A 56 -7.57 7.61 -19.72
CA PHE A 56 -7.21 6.73 -18.59
C PHE A 56 -8.22 5.59 -18.31
N ASP A 57 -9.45 5.68 -18.81
CA ASP A 57 -10.56 4.78 -18.43
C ASP A 57 -10.28 3.29 -18.73
N GLU A 58 -9.52 2.99 -19.80
CA GLU A 58 -9.21 1.61 -20.18
C GLU A 58 -8.20 0.92 -19.24
N ARG A 59 -7.51 1.67 -18.37
CA ARG A 59 -6.35 1.18 -17.59
C ARG A 59 -6.59 1.12 -16.09
N HIS A 60 -7.68 1.72 -15.60
CA HIS A 60 -7.90 1.91 -14.17
C HIS A 60 -9.31 1.55 -13.75
N ILE A 61 -9.42 1.00 -12.54
CA ILE A 61 -10.69 0.81 -11.85
C ILE A 61 -10.89 2.01 -10.91
N ASP A 62 -12.10 2.58 -10.89
CA ASP A 62 -12.52 3.63 -9.96
C ASP A 62 -11.64 4.91 -9.97
N LEU A 63 -11.32 5.47 -11.15
CA LEU A 63 -10.55 6.71 -11.29
C LEU A 63 -11.08 7.87 -10.43
N ASP A 64 -12.40 8.02 -10.35
CA ASP A 64 -13.03 9.10 -9.59
C ASP A 64 -12.67 9.04 -8.11
N LYS A 65 -12.64 7.83 -7.54
CA LYS A 65 -12.25 7.64 -6.14
C LYS A 65 -10.79 8.03 -5.92
N SER A 66 -9.91 7.67 -6.85
CA SER A 66 -8.49 8.05 -6.80
C SER A 66 -8.29 9.57 -6.92
N TRP A 67 -8.96 10.20 -7.88
CA TRP A 67 -8.88 11.65 -8.08
C TRP A 67 -9.47 12.43 -6.91
N LEU A 68 -10.60 12.01 -6.32
CA LEU A 68 -11.13 12.64 -5.12
C LEU A 68 -10.16 12.54 -3.93
N ARG A 69 -9.50 11.39 -3.75
CA ARG A 69 -8.45 11.24 -2.72
C ARG A 69 -7.28 12.19 -2.96
N HIS A 70 -6.87 12.40 -4.21
CA HIS A 70 -5.80 13.33 -4.55
C HIS A 70 -6.23 14.80 -4.40
N PHE A 71 -7.47 15.11 -4.71
CA PHE A 71 -8.05 16.42 -4.43
C PHE A 71 -7.98 16.76 -2.94
N GLU A 72 -8.37 15.85 -2.04
CA GLU A 72 -8.31 16.12 -0.60
C GLU A 72 -6.87 16.39 -0.10
N LYS A 73 -5.84 15.87 -0.78
CA LYS A 73 -4.43 16.19 -0.45
C LYS A 73 -4.04 17.62 -0.78
N VAL A 74 -4.63 18.22 -1.81
CA VAL A 74 -4.34 19.60 -2.24
C VAL A 74 -5.40 20.61 -1.79
N ARG A 75 -6.54 20.15 -1.28
CA ARG A 75 -7.63 20.97 -0.74
C ARG A 75 -7.17 22.05 0.25
N PRO A 76 -6.18 21.82 1.16
CA PRO A 76 -5.71 22.88 2.06
C PRO A 76 -5.12 24.10 1.36
N GLN A 77 -4.77 24.01 0.07
CA GLN A 77 -4.22 25.10 -0.72
C GLN A 77 -5.29 25.92 -1.44
N ILE A 78 -6.55 25.51 -1.35
CA ILE A 78 -7.71 26.20 -1.91
C ILE A 78 -8.21 27.22 -0.88
N PRO A 79 -8.56 28.45 -1.29
CA PRO A 79 -9.14 29.44 -0.39
C PRO A 79 -10.34 28.93 0.39
N ALA A 80 -10.38 29.20 1.69
CA ALA A 80 -11.45 28.75 2.56
C ALA A 80 -12.81 29.36 2.16
N GLY A 81 -13.87 28.55 2.19
CA GLY A 81 -15.25 28.98 1.90
C GLY A 81 -15.69 28.85 0.44
N GLU A 82 -14.77 28.48 -0.47
CA GLU A 82 -15.11 28.23 -1.87
C GLU A 82 -15.88 26.91 -2.02
N ARG A 83 -17.09 26.98 -2.60
CA ARG A 83 -17.87 25.78 -2.94
C ARG A 83 -17.44 25.30 -4.32
N ILE A 84 -16.74 24.18 -4.35
CA ILE A 84 -16.22 23.57 -5.58
C ILE A 84 -17.17 22.45 -6.02
N SER A 85 -17.61 22.50 -7.28
CA SER A 85 -18.42 21.46 -7.90
C SER A 85 -17.66 20.12 -7.94
N GLU A 86 -18.38 19.01 -7.91
CA GLU A 86 -17.78 17.68 -7.98
C GLU A 86 -16.91 17.45 -9.24
N PRO A 87 -17.34 17.84 -10.47
CA PRO A 87 -16.47 17.78 -11.64
C PRO A 87 -15.16 18.54 -11.47
N ARG A 88 -15.17 19.71 -10.82
CA ARG A 88 -13.95 20.47 -10.57
C ARG A 88 -13.05 19.82 -9.53
N ARG A 89 -13.62 19.20 -8.49
CA ARG A 89 -12.84 18.41 -7.51
C ARG A 89 -12.13 17.24 -8.20
N LEU A 90 -12.84 16.51 -9.06
CA LEU A 90 -12.28 15.42 -9.85
C LEU A 90 -11.18 15.91 -10.79
N PHE A 91 -11.43 16.99 -11.53
CA PHE A 91 -10.45 17.55 -12.45
C PHE A 91 -9.17 18.02 -11.75
N ILE A 92 -9.30 18.75 -10.63
CA ILE A 92 -8.14 19.15 -9.81
C ILE A 92 -7.39 17.92 -9.31
N GLY A 93 -8.11 16.90 -8.81
CA GLY A 93 -7.51 15.63 -8.40
C GLY A 93 -6.72 14.96 -9.52
N ALA A 94 -7.26 14.94 -10.73
CA ALA A 94 -6.61 14.37 -11.91
C ALA A 94 -5.32 15.12 -12.28
N LEU A 95 -5.29 16.45 -12.20
CA LEU A 95 -4.09 17.26 -12.45
C LEU A 95 -2.93 16.97 -11.49
N PHE A 96 -3.24 16.46 -10.30
CA PHE A 96 -2.28 16.04 -9.28
C PHE A 96 -2.12 14.53 -9.19
N SER A 97 -2.42 13.83 -10.28
CA SER A 97 -2.28 12.39 -10.41
C SER A 97 -1.23 12.04 -11.46
N GLY A 98 -0.55 10.92 -11.27
CA GLY A 98 0.35 10.33 -12.25
C GLY A 98 0.22 8.81 -12.23
N GLU A 99 0.42 8.19 -13.38
CA GLU A 99 0.56 6.74 -13.47
C GLU A 99 1.95 6.32 -13.02
N TYR A 100 2.00 5.13 -12.45
CA TYR A 100 3.24 4.46 -12.08
C TYR A 100 3.19 3.04 -12.61
N ALA A 101 4.12 2.68 -13.50
CA ALA A 101 4.24 1.32 -14.02
C ALA A 101 4.83 0.39 -12.95
N LEU A 102 4.03 -0.60 -12.52
CA LEU A 102 4.29 -1.47 -11.37
C LEU A 102 5.50 -2.39 -11.56
N GLU A 103 5.61 -2.95 -12.75
CA GLU A 103 6.61 -3.96 -13.11
C GLU A 103 7.41 -3.49 -14.34
N SER A 104 7.89 -2.24 -14.33
CA SER A 104 8.68 -1.68 -15.44
C SER A 104 10.14 -2.12 -15.43
N ALA A 105 10.70 -2.53 -14.29
CA ALA A 105 12.10 -2.92 -14.17
C ALA A 105 12.30 -4.44 -14.05
N ALA A 106 11.62 -5.09 -13.10
CA ALA A 106 11.87 -6.52 -12.82
C ALA A 106 10.75 -7.20 -12.00
N LEU A 107 10.75 -8.53 -12.07
CA LEU A 107 9.98 -9.44 -11.21
C LEU A 107 10.94 -10.44 -10.56
N PHE A 108 10.79 -10.67 -9.27
CA PHE A 108 11.65 -11.60 -8.52
C PHE A 108 10.97 -12.14 -7.26
N ASN A 109 11.67 -13.08 -6.60
CA ASN A 109 11.29 -13.73 -5.34
C ASN A 109 9.90 -14.39 -5.39
N PRO A 110 9.63 -15.30 -6.35
CA PRO A 110 8.36 -16.01 -6.39
C PRO A 110 8.19 -16.91 -5.17
N SER A 111 7.03 -16.82 -4.51
CA SER A 111 6.62 -17.74 -3.43
C SER A 111 5.17 -18.15 -3.60
N ILE A 112 4.84 -19.41 -3.32
CA ILE A 112 3.48 -19.93 -3.51
C ILE A 112 2.89 -20.45 -2.20
N VAL A 113 1.58 -20.27 -2.05
CA VAL A 113 0.77 -20.87 -0.99
C VAL A 113 -0.48 -21.52 -1.59
N PRO A 114 -1.03 -22.58 -0.99
CA PRO A 114 -2.32 -23.12 -1.41
C PRO A 114 -3.40 -22.02 -1.41
N HIS A 115 -4.16 -21.94 -2.49
CA HIS A 115 -5.30 -21.03 -2.57
C HIS A 115 -6.39 -21.49 -1.56
N PRO A 116 -7.04 -20.59 -0.80
CA PRO A 116 -8.04 -20.98 0.19
C PRO A 116 -9.27 -21.66 -0.44
N ASP A 117 -9.62 -21.28 -1.67
CA ASP A 117 -10.63 -21.96 -2.48
C ASP A 117 -9.98 -22.96 -3.45
N GLN A 118 -10.30 -24.25 -3.27
CA GLN A 118 -9.88 -25.38 -4.11
C GLN A 118 -11.06 -25.99 -4.89
N THR A 119 -12.19 -25.31 -4.97
CA THR A 119 -13.37 -25.82 -5.68
C THR A 119 -13.15 -25.85 -7.20
N ARG A 120 -13.87 -26.76 -7.88
CA ARG A 120 -13.88 -26.92 -9.35
C ARG A 120 -12.50 -27.29 -9.95
N LEU A 121 -11.71 -28.08 -9.23
CA LEU A 121 -10.43 -28.61 -9.70
C LEU A 121 -10.54 -30.10 -10.07
N GLY A 122 -9.62 -30.57 -10.92
CA GLY A 122 -9.44 -31.99 -11.18
C GLY A 122 -8.94 -32.73 -9.93
N GLN A 123 -9.15 -34.04 -9.87
CA GLN A 123 -8.64 -34.85 -8.76
C GLN A 123 -7.11 -34.82 -8.75
N GLY A 124 -6.52 -34.38 -7.65
CA GLY A 124 -5.06 -34.28 -7.49
C GLY A 124 -4.46 -32.95 -7.94
N ASP A 125 -5.27 -32.02 -8.44
CA ASP A 125 -4.84 -30.65 -8.75
C ASP A 125 -4.81 -29.79 -7.48
N LEU A 126 -3.96 -28.77 -7.49
CA LEU A 126 -3.80 -27.80 -6.40
C LEU A 126 -3.75 -26.38 -6.97
N ARG A 127 -4.75 -25.56 -6.68
CA ARG A 127 -4.72 -24.11 -6.96
C ARG A 127 -3.81 -23.41 -5.96
N PHE A 128 -3.05 -22.43 -6.41
CA PHE A 128 -2.16 -21.65 -5.55
C PHE A 128 -2.30 -20.14 -5.79
N ILE A 129 -1.86 -19.37 -4.81
CA ILE A 129 -1.55 -17.95 -4.92
C ILE A 129 -0.02 -17.85 -5.00
N LEU A 130 0.47 -17.10 -5.98
CA LEU A 130 1.87 -16.75 -6.18
C LEU A 130 2.06 -15.29 -5.79
N SER A 131 2.95 -15.00 -4.85
CA SER A 131 3.47 -13.65 -4.64
C SER A 131 4.71 -13.42 -5.51
N LEU A 132 4.84 -12.19 -6.01
CA LEU A 132 6.02 -11.72 -6.72
C LEU A 132 6.36 -10.34 -6.17
N ARG A 133 7.64 -10.08 -5.94
CA ARG A 133 8.13 -8.73 -5.70
C ARG A 133 8.38 -8.10 -7.08
N SER A 134 7.69 -7.00 -7.35
CA SER A 134 7.78 -6.23 -8.59
C SER A 134 8.49 -4.92 -8.33
N THR A 135 9.36 -4.51 -9.26
CA THR A 135 10.01 -3.20 -9.23
C THR A 135 9.55 -2.37 -10.40
N GLY A 136 9.03 -1.19 -10.07
CA GLY A 136 8.54 -0.24 -11.04
C GLY A 136 9.47 0.96 -11.21
N GLU A 137 8.88 2.07 -11.67
CA GLU A 137 9.60 3.32 -11.90
C GLU A 137 10.32 3.83 -10.63
N GLY A 138 11.48 4.45 -10.79
CA GLY A 138 12.25 4.91 -9.62
C GLY A 138 12.74 3.80 -8.69
N HIS A 139 12.71 2.53 -9.14
CA HIS A 139 13.15 1.34 -8.40
C HIS A 139 12.38 1.05 -7.11
N ILE A 140 11.15 1.54 -7.00
CA ILE A 140 10.30 1.27 -5.83
C ILE A 140 9.71 -0.15 -5.98
N SER A 141 9.96 -1.01 -5.00
CA SER A 141 9.41 -2.37 -4.97
C SER A 141 8.04 -2.42 -4.31
N SER A 142 7.23 -3.36 -4.80
CA SER A 142 5.89 -3.70 -4.30
C SER A 142 5.68 -5.21 -4.38
N ILE A 143 4.65 -5.71 -3.71
CA ILE A 143 4.23 -7.11 -3.82
C ILE A 143 3.00 -7.19 -4.70
N GLN A 144 3.01 -8.07 -5.68
CA GLN A 144 1.85 -8.40 -6.50
C GLN A 144 1.53 -9.88 -6.40
N PHE A 145 0.29 -10.23 -6.77
CA PHE A 145 -0.17 -11.61 -6.72
C PHE A 145 -0.55 -12.12 -8.11
N ARG A 146 -0.42 -13.42 -8.30
CA ARG A 146 -0.99 -14.19 -9.42
C ARG A 146 -1.60 -15.47 -8.87
N THR A 147 -2.43 -16.13 -9.65
CA THR A 147 -2.97 -17.46 -9.33
C THR A 147 -2.56 -18.46 -10.39
N GLY A 148 -2.66 -19.74 -10.05
CA GLY A 148 -2.35 -20.82 -10.96
C GLY A 148 -2.75 -22.16 -10.38
N VAL A 149 -2.53 -23.21 -11.15
CA VAL A 149 -2.83 -24.59 -10.77
C VAL A 149 -1.59 -25.46 -11.01
N ILE A 150 -1.26 -26.27 -10.02
CA ILE A 150 -0.37 -27.42 -10.18
C ILE A 150 -1.28 -28.61 -10.46
N HIS A 151 -1.16 -29.21 -11.63
CA HIS A 151 -1.96 -30.36 -12.01
C HIS A 151 -1.41 -31.66 -11.41
N HIS A 152 -2.24 -32.71 -11.42
CA HIS A 152 -1.85 -34.04 -10.96
C HIS A 152 -0.58 -34.60 -11.64
N ASP A 153 -0.33 -34.24 -12.90
CA ASP A 153 0.86 -34.64 -13.66
C ASP A 153 2.10 -33.76 -13.39
N HIS A 154 2.01 -32.86 -12.39
CA HIS A 154 3.01 -31.87 -12.00
C HIS A 154 3.26 -30.75 -13.03
N SER A 155 2.44 -30.63 -14.06
CA SER A 155 2.43 -29.43 -14.90
C SER A 155 1.89 -28.23 -14.12
N ILE A 156 2.37 -27.03 -14.47
CA ILE A 156 1.98 -25.78 -13.81
C ILE A 156 1.38 -24.85 -14.85
N GLU A 157 0.17 -24.38 -14.59
CA GLU A 157 -0.49 -23.31 -15.33
C GLU A 157 -0.57 -22.06 -14.45
N ILE A 158 -0.27 -20.89 -15.02
CA ILE A 158 -0.43 -19.59 -14.38
C ILE A 158 -1.57 -18.87 -15.08
N ASP A 159 -2.52 -18.37 -14.29
CA ASP A 159 -3.66 -17.62 -14.80
C ASP A 159 -3.19 -16.31 -15.46
N LYS A 160 -3.90 -15.89 -16.50
CA LYS A 160 -3.65 -14.59 -17.12
C LYS A 160 -4.00 -13.47 -16.14
N THR A 161 -3.12 -12.50 -16.01
CA THR A 161 -3.36 -11.29 -15.23
C THR A 161 -4.31 -10.37 -15.97
N THR A 162 -5.15 -9.64 -15.24
CA THR A 162 -5.87 -8.49 -15.81
C THR A 162 -4.88 -7.32 -16.00
N PRO A 163 -5.19 -6.33 -16.87
CA PRO A 163 -4.36 -5.14 -17.00
C PRO A 163 -4.47 -4.21 -15.78
N PHE A 164 -5.48 -4.41 -14.93
CA PHE A 164 -5.80 -3.52 -13.83
C PHE A 164 -4.91 -3.79 -12.60
N VAL A 165 -4.74 -2.72 -11.82
CA VAL A 165 -4.01 -2.72 -10.56
C VAL A 165 -4.76 -1.88 -9.56
N THR A 166 -4.94 -2.38 -8.35
CA THR A 166 -5.68 -1.75 -7.26
C THR A 166 -4.83 -1.65 -6.01
N LEU A 167 -4.83 -0.48 -5.40
CA LEU A 167 -4.21 -0.27 -4.08
C LEU A 167 -5.19 -0.70 -2.98
N PRO A 168 -4.66 -1.19 -1.85
CA PRO A 168 -5.50 -1.51 -0.71
C PRO A 168 -6.03 -0.24 -0.05
N GLU A 169 -7.11 -0.41 0.70
CA GLU A 169 -7.52 0.52 1.72
C GLU A 169 -6.81 0.16 3.03
N LEU A 170 -6.11 1.14 3.60
CA LEU A 170 -5.52 1.00 4.93
C LEU A 170 -6.61 1.10 5.98
N ASN A 171 -6.61 0.18 6.94
CA ASN A 171 -7.38 0.36 8.17
C ASN A 171 -6.74 1.51 8.98
N PRO A 172 -7.46 2.61 9.25
CA PRO A 172 -6.90 3.75 9.99
C PRO A 172 -6.60 3.43 11.46
N LYS A 173 -7.14 2.33 11.99
CA LYS A 173 -6.96 1.88 13.37
C LYS A 173 -6.60 0.39 13.38
N PRO A 174 -5.38 0.03 12.96
CA PRO A 174 -4.95 -1.36 12.99
C PRO A 174 -4.96 -1.88 14.44
N THR A 175 -5.33 -3.14 14.59
CA THR A 175 -5.28 -3.82 15.89
C THR A 175 -3.96 -4.57 16.02
N TYR A 176 -3.19 -4.28 17.07
CA TYR A 176 -1.94 -4.96 17.35
C TYR A 176 -2.17 -6.15 18.28
N HIS A 177 -1.41 -7.23 18.08
CA HIS A 177 -1.38 -8.38 18.98
C HIS A 177 -0.14 -8.32 19.88
N LYS A 178 -0.35 -8.19 21.19
CA LYS A 178 0.72 -8.03 22.19
C LYS A 178 1.80 -9.10 22.13
N ARG A 179 1.41 -10.36 21.89
CA ARG A 179 2.36 -11.47 21.76
C ARG A 179 3.30 -11.25 20.58
N THR A 180 2.75 -11.07 19.38
CA THR A 180 3.54 -10.82 18.16
C THR A 180 4.41 -9.56 18.29
N PHE A 181 3.88 -8.51 18.91
CA PHE A 181 4.63 -7.28 19.13
C PHE A 181 5.84 -7.50 20.06
N LEU A 182 5.65 -8.22 21.17
CA LEU A 182 6.73 -8.61 22.08
C LEU A 182 7.77 -9.51 21.39
N ASP A 183 7.33 -10.51 20.63
CA ASP A 183 8.22 -11.40 19.89
C ASP A 183 9.12 -10.59 18.94
N LYS A 184 8.57 -9.57 18.26
CA LYS A 184 9.34 -8.65 17.39
C LYS A 184 10.29 -7.73 18.15
N LEU A 185 9.87 -7.17 19.29
CA LEU A 185 10.77 -6.38 20.13
C LEU A 185 11.96 -7.22 20.62
N ASN A 186 11.73 -8.49 20.95
CA ASN A 186 12.77 -9.42 21.38
C ASN A 186 13.72 -9.78 20.22
N GLU A 187 13.20 -10.05 19.03
CA GLU A 187 14.01 -10.25 17.81
C GLU A 187 14.91 -9.03 17.50
N MET A 188 14.42 -7.82 17.80
CA MET A 188 15.18 -6.57 17.64
C MET A 188 16.20 -6.32 18.77
N GLY A 189 16.23 -7.17 19.81
CA GLY A 189 17.13 -7.04 20.97
C GLY A 189 16.76 -5.89 21.91
N LEU A 190 15.47 -5.55 22.03
CA LEU A 190 14.96 -4.40 22.79
C LEU A 190 14.26 -4.82 24.10
N GLU A 191 14.60 -5.98 24.65
CA GLU A 191 14.10 -6.44 25.93
C GLU A 191 14.74 -5.63 27.07
N ASN A 192 14.00 -4.68 27.64
CA ASN A 192 14.41 -3.92 28.81
C ASN A 192 13.21 -3.59 29.71
N ASP A 193 13.50 -3.15 30.94
CA ASP A 193 12.48 -2.86 31.97
C ASP A 193 11.47 -1.79 31.50
N TRP A 194 11.91 -0.84 30.67
CA TRP A 194 11.03 0.19 30.12
C TRP A 194 10.05 -0.40 29.09
N ALA A 195 10.52 -1.22 28.16
CA ALA A 195 9.66 -1.95 27.22
C ALA A 195 8.66 -2.85 27.96
N ALA A 196 9.12 -3.55 29.01
CA ALA A 196 8.26 -4.38 29.85
C ALA A 196 7.19 -3.55 30.58
N SER A 197 7.56 -2.37 31.06
CA SER A 197 6.65 -1.40 31.69
C SER A 197 5.56 -0.94 30.71
N VAL A 198 5.95 -0.46 29.52
CA VAL A 198 5.02 -0.05 28.45
C VAL A 198 4.08 -1.20 28.11
N MET A 199 4.65 -2.33 27.67
CA MET A 199 3.87 -3.47 27.22
C MET A 199 3.00 -4.05 28.34
N GLY A 200 3.43 -3.97 29.60
CA GLY A 200 2.69 -4.44 30.78
C GLY A 200 1.31 -3.79 30.95
N ARG A 201 1.15 -2.52 30.54
CA ARG A 201 -0.12 -1.77 30.63
C ARG A 201 -1.11 -2.10 29.52
N LEU A 202 -0.64 -2.70 28.42
CA LEU A 202 -1.47 -2.99 27.25
C LEU A 202 -2.22 -4.32 27.38
N GLY A 203 -3.42 -4.38 26.81
CA GLY A 203 -4.23 -5.59 26.68
C GLY A 203 -3.62 -6.64 25.76
N LYS A 204 -4.28 -7.80 25.61
CA LYS A 204 -3.85 -8.85 24.65
C LYS A 204 -3.83 -8.34 23.21
N THR A 205 -4.77 -7.47 22.90
CA THR A 205 -4.83 -6.64 21.70
C THR A 205 -4.88 -5.18 22.12
N PHE A 206 -4.33 -4.29 21.31
CA PHE A 206 -4.33 -2.85 21.58
C PHE A 206 -4.31 -2.05 20.27
N LEU A 207 -4.67 -0.77 20.34
CA LEU A 207 -4.60 0.22 19.27
C LEU A 207 -3.36 1.10 19.40
N PHE A 208 -3.05 1.86 18.35
CA PHE A 208 -1.90 2.76 18.35
C PHE A 208 -2.01 3.82 19.44
N ASP A 209 -3.19 4.43 19.61
CA ASP A 209 -3.43 5.44 20.65
C ASP A 209 -3.21 4.88 22.07
N GLU A 210 -3.51 3.59 22.29
CA GLU A 210 -3.28 2.92 23.57
C GLU A 210 -1.78 2.68 23.81
N LEU A 211 -1.03 2.31 22.77
CA LEU A 211 0.44 2.22 22.82
C LEU A 211 1.06 3.58 23.13
N ASP A 212 0.63 4.64 22.44
CA ASP A 212 1.16 5.99 22.64
C ASP A 212 0.85 6.51 24.06
N GLN A 213 -0.37 6.30 24.55
CA GLN A 213 -0.73 6.60 25.94
C GLN A 213 0.13 5.80 26.93
N SER A 214 0.38 4.53 26.66
CA SER A 214 1.21 3.68 27.51
C SER A 214 2.67 4.16 27.55
N ILE A 215 3.22 4.57 26.41
CA ILE A 215 4.54 5.18 26.29
C ILE A 215 4.63 6.46 27.11
N GLN A 216 3.64 7.35 26.98
CA GLN A 216 3.60 8.61 27.74
C GLN A 216 3.49 8.38 29.25
N GLN A 217 2.76 7.34 29.68
CA GLN A 217 2.64 6.95 31.09
C GLN A 217 3.84 6.18 31.63
N ALA A 218 4.63 5.58 30.74
CA ALA A 218 5.92 4.99 31.07
C ALA A 218 7.06 6.03 31.01
N ALA A 219 6.74 7.33 30.84
CA ALA A 219 7.72 8.40 30.93
C ALA A 219 8.51 8.30 32.25
N PRO A 220 9.81 8.61 32.23
CA PRO A 220 10.77 8.13 33.21
C PRO A 220 10.67 8.92 34.53
N ASP A 221 9.67 8.62 35.33
CA ASP A 221 9.79 8.80 36.77
C ASP A 221 10.57 7.61 37.32
N GLU A 222 11.79 7.92 37.77
CA GLU A 222 12.81 7.10 38.42
C GLU A 222 13.98 6.56 37.54
N ALA A 223 15.15 7.21 37.74
CA ALA A 223 16.52 6.70 37.57
C ALA A 223 17.18 6.65 36.16
N SER A 224 17.56 7.83 35.67
CA SER A 224 18.93 8.24 35.23
C SER A 224 20.08 7.22 34.99
N ALA A 225 19.85 6.06 34.38
CA ALA A 225 20.94 5.15 33.95
C ALA A 225 20.91 4.73 32.46
N HIS A 226 19.77 4.82 31.76
CA HIS A 226 19.59 4.21 30.42
C HIS A 226 18.95 5.12 29.36
N THR A 227 19.20 6.43 29.39
CA THR A 227 18.52 7.41 28.51
C THR A 227 18.63 7.07 27.01
N ARG A 228 19.77 6.52 26.55
CA ARG A 228 19.95 6.13 25.15
C ARG A 228 19.21 4.85 24.78
N ASP A 229 19.18 3.86 25.66
CA ASP A 229 18.51 2.58 25.41
C ASP A 229 16.99 2.76 25.41
N VAL A 230 16.46 3.60 26.31
CA VAL A 230 15.05 3.99 26.34
C VAL A 230 14.67 4.74 25.07
N GLN A 231 15.45 5.74 24.66
CA GLN A 231 15.17 6.51 23.45
C GLN A 231 15.17 5.61 22.20
N ARG A 232 16.15 4.71 22.08
CA ARG A 232 16.20 3.73 20.99
C ARG A 232 14.99 2.81 21.01
N THR A 233 14.58 2.33 22.20
CA THR A 233 13.43 1.45 22.35
C THR A 233 12.14 2.14 21.95
N LEU A 234 11.96 3.40 22.36
CA LEU A 234 10.85 4.25 21.97
C LEU A 234 10.77 4.42 20.43
N GLU A 235 11.87 4.81 19.81
CA GLU A 235 11.96 4.98 18.36
C GLU A 235 11.62 3.68 17.62
N CYS A 236 12.16 2.55 18.09
CA CYS A 236 11.87 1.24 17.51
C CYS A 236 10.44 0.75 17.75
N MET A 237 9.81 1.08 18.89
CA MET A 237 8.41 0.75 19.15
C MET A 237 7.48 1.51 18.20
N HIS A 238 7.72 2.81 17.98
CA HIS A 238 6.99 3.59 16.99
C HIS A 238 7.22 3.03 15.58
N TRP A 239 8.48 2.73 15.24
CA TRP A 239 8.82 2.14 13.94
C TRP A 239 8.10 0.79 13.71
N LEU A 240 8.07 -0.09 14.71
CA LEU A 240 7.38 -1.38 14.64
C LEU A 240 5.87 -1.21 14.48
N ALA A 241 5.29 -0.25 15.21
CA ALA A 241 3.87 0.06 15.10
C ALA A 241 3.51 0.63 13.72
N GLU A 242 4.29 1.58 13.19
CA GLU A 242 4.08 2.16 11.86
C GLU A 242 4.29 1.15 10.72
N SER A 243 5.10 0.12 10.94
CA SER A 243 5.37 -0.94 9.97
C SER A 243 4.35 -2.09 10.05
N ASN A 244 3.36 -2.01 10.95
CA ASN A 244 2.33 -3.02 11.11
C ASN A 244 0.95 -2.42 10.83
N TYR A 245 0.44 -2.70 9.64
CA TYR A 245 -0.81 -2.15 9.14
C TYR A 245 -1.72 -3.26 8.64
N GLU A 246 -3.01 -2.96 8.64
CA GLU A 246 -4.04 -3.84 8.11
C GLU A 246 -4.57 -3.24 6.80
N ILE A 247 -4.65 -4.08 5.78
CA ILE A 247 -5.08 -3.70 4.44
C ILE A 247 -6.28 -4.50 3.98
N HIS A 248 -7.17 -3.85 3.24
CA HIS A 248 -8.35 -4.45 2.66
C HIS A 248 -8.40 -4.18 1.16
N PHE A 249 -8.80 -5.20 0.40
CA PHE A 249 -9.13 -5.06 -1.01
C PHE A 249 -10.62 -5.27 -1.21
N ALA A 250 -11.17 -4.65 -2.26
CA ALA A 250 -12.56 -4.88 -2.65
C ALA A 250 -12.78 -6.38 -2.92
N PRO A 251 -13.83 -7.02 -2.37
CA PRO A 251 -14.09 -8.44 -2.61
C PRO A 251 -14.27 -8.80 -4.08
N SER A 252 -14.71 -7.82 -4.89
CA SER A 252 -14.89 -7.94 -6.35
C SER A 252 -13.59 -7.88 -7.15
N SER A 253 -12.48 -7.42 -6.57
CA SER A 253 -11.18 -7.38 -7.24
C SER A 253 -10.61 -8.78 -7.41
N GLU A 254 -10.01 -9.07 -8.57
CA GLU A 254 -9.29 -10.32 -8.78
C GLU A 254 -7.98 -10.34 -7.97
N ILE A 255 -7.48 -11.52 -7.62
CA ILE A 255 -6.19 -11.64 -6.91
C ILE A 255 -5.07 -10.97 -7.71
N SER A 256 -5.09 -11.10 -9.04
CA SER A 256 -4.07 -10.52 -9.91
C SER A 256 -4.05 -8.98 -9.88
N GLU A 257 -5.16 -8.34 -9.54
CA GLU A 257 -5.31 -6.88 -9.46
C GLU A 257 -4.78 -6.30 -8.15
N ARG A 258 -4.57 -7.13 -7.13
CA ARG A 258 -4.23 -6.67 -5.79
C ARG A 258 -2.73 -6.49 -5.68
N ILE A 259 -2.30 -5.34 -5.17
CA ILE A 259 -0.90 -5.07 -4.90
C ILE A 259 -0.69 -4.52 -3.49
N ILE A 260 0.37 -4.94 -2.82
CA ILE A 260 0.85 -4.28 -1.62
C ILE A 260 1.92 -3.30 -2.06
N PHE A 261 1.60 -2.02 -1.97
CA PHE A 261 2.49 -0.93 -2.32
C PHE A 261 2.99 -0.26 -1.04
N PRO A 262 4.19 0.34 -1.02
CA PRO A 262 4.66 1.14 0.11
C PRO A 262 3.61 2.15 0.61
N VAL A 263 3.31 2.09 1.90
CA VAL A 263 2.29 2.93 2.56
C VAL A 263 2.88 3.80 3.66
N SER A 264 4.04 3.43 4.20
CA SER A 264 4.72 4.14 5.28
C SER A 264 6.03 4.79 4.82
N ARG A 265 6.58 5.70 5.65
CA ARG A 265 7.93 6.25 5.43
C ARG A 265 9.01 5.18 5.49
N ASN A 266 8.79 4.14 6.30
CA ASN A 266 9.73 3.03 6.47
C ASN A 266 9.90 2.22 5.19
N GLU A 267 8.91 2.27 4.29
CA GLU A 267 8.90 1.60 2.99
C GLU A 267 9.23 2.56 1.84
N SER A 268 9.79 3.74 2.14
CA SER A 268 10.08 4.77 1.13
C SER A 268 11.04 4.30 0.02
N ASN A 269 11.86 3.29 0.30
CA ASN A 269 12.74 2.63 -0.68
C ASN A 269 12.10 1.40 -1.35
N GLY A 270 10.82 1.13 -1.09
CA GLY A 270 10.12 -0.08 -1.54
C GLY A 270 9.84 -1.07 -0.41
N ILE A 271 9.05 -2.09 -0.73
CA ILE A 271 8.81 -3.25 0.14
C ILE A 271 9.83 -4.34 -0.20
N GLU A 272 10.57 -4.79 0.81
CA GLU A 272 11.42 -5.97 0.74
C GLU A 272 10.66 -7.23 1.21
N ASP A 273 11.22 -8.40 0.90
CA ASP A 273 10.69 -9.72 1.22
C ASP A 273 10.84 -10.11 2.70
#